data_AF-A0A965GUM3-F1
#
_entry.id   AF-A0A965GUM3-F1
#
_cell.length_a   1.000
_cell.length_b   1.000
_cell.length_c   1.000
_cell.angle_alpha   90.00
_cell.angle_beta   90.00
_cell.angle_gamma   90.00
#
_symmetry.space_group_name_H-M   'P 1'
#
loop_
_entity.id
_entity.type
_entity.pdbx_description
1 polymer ?
#
loop_
_entity_poly.entity_id
_entity_poly.type
_entity_poly.pdbx_seq_one_letter_code
_entity_poly.pdbx_strand_id
1 'polypeptide(L)'
;MIQQTEEIIKKFKLRRKCRNRYLIHQRSFLMLRLQKHGLSVSRIAKIFDLTHATIIHNVRKADYYEQIKDRLYLSDTEEIRKEIENNPVVRNTNDLISEILECNTVRRLEKIQRRILRNEYELK
;
A
#
# COMPACT_ATOMS: atom_id res chain seq x y z
N MET A 1 -0.75 -7.04 6.93
CA MET A 1 -0.31 -5.93 6.02
C MET A 1 1.00 -5.28 6.42
N ILE A 2 1.08 -4.54 7.53
CA ILE A 2 2.29 -3.77 7.85
C ILE A 2 3.50 -4.70 8.05
N GLN A 3 3.30 -5.81 8.77
CA GLN A 3 4.36 -6.80 9.00
C GLN A 3 4.86 -7.45 7.70
N GLN A 4 3.95 -7.92 6.83
CA GLN A 4 4.31 -8.43 5.49
C GLN A 4 4.95 -7.37 4.59
N THR A 5 4.53 -6.11 4.72
CA THR A 5 5.12 -5.00 3.96
C THR A 5 6.57 -4.79 4.38
N GLU A 6 6.87 -4.86 5.68
CA GLU A 6 8.25 -4.75 6.17
C GLU A 6 9.13 -5.91 5.67
N GLU A 7 8.59 -7.13 5.61
CA GLU A 7 9.27 -8.30 5.05
C GLU A 7 9.58 -8.13 3.55
N ILE A 8 8.59 -7.69 2.76
CA ILE A 8 8.76 -7.39 1.32
C ILE A 8 9.80 -6.26 1.15
N ILE A 9 9.69 -5.19 1.93
CA ILE A 9 10.64 -4.07 1.87
C ILE A 9 12.06 -4.52 2.15
N LYS A 10 12.25 -5.41 3.12
CA LYS A 10 13.56 -5.98 3.47
C LYS A 10 14.07 -6.89 2.35
N LYS A 11 13.25 -7.82 1.86
CA LYS A 11 13.58 -8.78 0.80
C LYS A 11 14.03 -8.08 -0.49
N PHE A 12 13.25 -7.11 -0.95
CA PHE A 12 13.52 -6.37 -2.20
C PHE A 12 14.40 -5.11 -2.01
N LYS A 13 14.95 -4.89 -0.80
CA LYS A 13 15.82 -3.75 -0.47
C LYS A 13 15.20 -2.39 -0.83
N LEU A 14 13.89 -2.24 -0.59
CA LEU A 14 13.11 -1.08 -1.03
C LEU A 14 13.31 0.18 -0.18
N ARG A 15 14.11 0.16 0.90
CA ARG A 15 14.53 1.39 1.62
C ARG A 15 15.76 2.06 1.01
N ARG A 16 16.56 1.33 0.24
CA ARG A 16 17.83 1.86 -0.29
C ARG A 16 17.61 3.00 -1.27
N LYS A 17 18.13 4.20 -1.00
CA LYS A 17 18.11 5.30 -1.99
C LYS A 17 18.83 4.85 -3.27
N CYS A 18 18.07 4.62 -4.34
CA CYS A 18 18.57 4.17 -5.64
C CYS A 18 17.63 4.70 -6.72
N ARG A 19 18.23 5.20 -7.82
CA ARG A 19 17.50 5.74 -8.98
C ARG A 19 17.20 4.69 -10.06
N ASN A 20 17.53 3.42 -9.81
CA ASN A 20 17.19 2.33 -10.73
C ASN A 20 15.67 2.26 -10.91
N ARG A 21 15.23 2.35 -12.17
CA ARG A 21 13.81 2.40 -12.55
C ARG A 21 13.04 1.17 -12.04
N TYR A 22 13.62 -0.02 -12.13
CA TYR A 22 13.02 -1.27 -11.63
C TYR A 22 12.66 -1.16 -10.15
N LEU A 23 13.62 -0.75 -9.31
CA LEU A 23 13.39 -0.56 -7.87
C LEU A 23 12.43 0.59 -7.56
N ILE A 24 12.40 1.62 -8.40
CA ILE A 24 11.42 2.70 -8.27
C ILE A 24 10.02 2.15 -8.53
N HIS A 25 9.79 1.42 -9.63
CA HIS A 25 8.49 0.84 -9.96
C HIS A 25 7.97 -0.04 -8.83
N GLN A 26 8.82 -0.90 -8.28
CA GLN A 26 8.50 -1.74 -7.12
C GLN A 26 8.09 -0.93 -5.88
N ARG A 27 8.82 0.13 -5.53
CA ARG A 27 8.46 1.05 -4.44
C ARG A 27 7.12 1.73 -4.71
N SER A 28 6.97 2.30 -5.90
CA SER A 28 5.78 3.04 -6.29
C SER A 28 4.53 2.15 -6.20
N PHE A 29 4.63 0.92 -6.68
CA PHE A 29 3.58 -0.09 -6.56
C PHE A 29 3.22 -0.38 -5.10
N LEU A 30 4.21 -0.68 -4.27
CA LEU A 30 3.95 -1.02 -2.86
C LEU A 30 3.35 0.18 -2.11
N MET A 31 3.83 1.40 -2.36
CA MET A 31 3.26 2.63 -1.80
C MET A 31 1.80 2.84 -2.22
N LEU A 32 1.47 2.61 -3.50
CA LEU A 32 0.10 2.68 -4.01
C LEU A 32 -0.80 1.65 -3.32
N ARG A 33 -0.32 0.41 -3.18
CA ARG A 33 -1.06 -0.67 -2.49
C ARG A 33 -1.33 -0.32 -1.03
N LEU A 34 -0.31 0.13 -0.29
CA LEU A 34 -0.47 0.59 1.09
C LEU A 34 -1.46 1.74 1.22
N GLN A 35 -1.43 2.70 0.29
CA GLN A 35 -2.37 3.81 0.30
C GLN A 35 -3.79 3.35 -0.02
N LYS A 36 -3.97 2.44 -0.99
CA LYS A 36 -5.28 1.84 -1.34
C LYS A 36 -5.87 1.09 -0.14
N HIS A 37 -5.03 0.42 0.63
CA HIS A 37 -5.41 -0.18 1.92
C HIS A 37 -5.55 0.82 3.07
N GLY A 38 -5.37 2.11 2.83
CA GLY A 38 -5.63 3.17 3.78
C GLY A 38 -4.49 3.46 4.77
N LEU A 39 -3.23 3.19 4.45
CA LEU A 39 -2.16 3.84 5.23
C LEU A 39 -2.09 5.34 4.86
N SER A 40 -1.81 6.18 5.86
CA SER A 40 -1.59 7.61 5.61
C SER A 40 -0.23 7.82 4.94
N VAL A 41 -0.12 8.91 4.16
CA VAL A 41 1.16 9.32 3.53
C VAL A 41 2.27 9.41 4.56
N SER A 42 2.01 9.98 5.73
CA SER A 42 2.99 10.09 6.82
C SER A 42 3.46 8.72 7.35
N ARG A 43 2.56 7.73 7.41
CA ARG A 43 2.93 6.38 7.87
C ARG A 43 3.76 5.65 6.83
N ILE A 44 3.40 5.79 5.54
CA ILE A 44 4.17 5.23 4.43
C ILE A 44 5.55 5.88 4.36
N ALA A 45 5.64 7.20 4.52
CA ALA A 45 6.89 7.95 4.58
C ALA A 45 7.86 7.38 5.65
N LYS A 46 7.33 7.11 6.85
CA LYS A 46 8.10 6.48 7.94
C LYS A 46 8.57 5.05 7.59
N ILE A 47 7.71 4.23 6.98
CA ILE A 47 8.04 2.85 6.59
C ILE A 47 9.19 2.81 5.58
N PHE A 48 9.21 3.74 4.62
CA PHE A 48 10.21 3.77 3.55
C PHE A 48 11.43 4.66 3.84
N ASP A 49 11.43 5.39 4.95
CA ASP A 49 12.42 6.43 5.26
C ASP A 49 12.55 7.49 4.14
N LEU A 50 11.38 8.01 3.71
CA LEU A 50 11.26 8.98 2.61
C LEU A 50 10.39 10.17 2.99
N THR A 51 10.51 11.25 2.22
CA THR A 51 9.68 12.45 2.41
C THR A 51 8.26 12.25 1.90
N HIS A 52 7.31 13.00 2.46
CA HIS A 52 5.90 12.97 2.05
C HIS A 52 5.74 13.28 0.55
N ALA A 53 6.50 14.24 0.02
CA ALA A 53 6.48 14.61 -1.38
C ALA A 53 6.89 13.43 -2.28
N THR A 54 7.91 12.68 -1.90
CA THR A 54 8.35 11.47 -2.61
C THR A 54 7.27 10.40 -2.65
N ILE A 55 6.58 10.18 -1.52
CA ILE A 55 5.47 9.22 -1.45
C ILE A 55 4.34 9.64 -2.38
N ILE A 56 3.89 10.90 -2.32
CA ILE A 56 2.80 11.42 -3.15
C ILE A 56 3.14 11.29 -4.64
N HIS A 57 4.36 11.65 -5.03
CA HIS A 57 4.84 11.51 -6.40
C HIS A 57 4.80 10.05 -6.88
N ASN A 58 5.37 9.14 -6.09
CA ASN A 58 5.44 7.72 -6.45
C ASN A 58 4.06 7.08 -6.55
N VAL A 59 3.15 7.42 -5.63
CA VAL A 59 1.77 6.93 -5.64
C VAL A 59 1.04 7.39 -6.91
N ARG A 60 1.11 8.68 -7.25
CA ARG A 60 0.46 9.22 -8.46
C ARG A 60 1.01 8.56 -9.73
N LYS A 61 2.32 8.36 -9.77
CA LYS A 61 3.01 7.74 -10.88
C LYS A 61 2.61 6.26 -11.05
N ALA A 62 2.57 5.51 -9.95
CA ALA A 62 2.08 4.14 -9.96
C ALA A 62 0.62 4.05 -10.39
N ASP A 63 -0.25 4.92 -9.89
CA ASP A 63 -1.67 4.90 -10.27
C ASP A 63 -1.86 5.19 -11.75
N TYR A 64 -1.10 6.15 -12.30
CA TYR A 64 -1.05 6.40 -13.74
C TYR A 64 -0.60 5.16 -14.54
N TYR A 65 0.49 4.50 -14.13
CA TYR A 65 0.98 3.30 -14.81
C TYR A 65 0.00 2.12 -14.76
N GLU A 66 -0.73 1.94 -13.66
CA GLU A 66 -1.80 0.95 -13.58
C GLU A 66 -2.95 1.30 -14.55
N GLN A 67 -3.34 2.58 -14.64
CA GLN A 67 -4.41 3.03 -15.54
C GLN A 67 -4.07 2.80 -17.01
N ILE A 68 -2.85 3.13 -17.43
CA ILE A 68 -2.41 2.95 -18.82
C ILE A 68 -1.92 1.53 -19.12
N LYS A 69 -1.88 0.63 -18.11
CA LYS A 69 -1.33 -0.72 -18.20
C LYS A 69 0.09 -0.73 -18.80
N ASP A 70 0.96 0.13 -18.28
CA ASP A 70 2.34 0.24 -18.76
C ASP A 70 3.06 -1.11 -18.65
N ARG A 71 3.52 -1.64 -19.79
CA ARG A 71 4.05 -3.01 -19.88
C ARG A 71 5.32 -3.18 -19.04
N LEU A 72 6.20 -2.19 -19.02
CA LEU A 72 7.45 -2.26 -18.27
C LEU A 72 7.19 -2.21 -16.78
N TYR A 73 6.32 -1.30 -16.33
CA TYR A 73 5.91 -1.22 -14.93
C TYR A 73 5.21 -2.50 -14.45
N LEU A 74 4.32 -3.09 -15.26
CA LEU A 74 3.67 -4.35 -14.91
C LEU A 74 4.68 -5.49 -14.78
N SER A 75 5.66 -5.56 -15.69
CA SER A 75 6.75 -6.55 -15.62
C SER A 75 7.63 -6.34 -14.38
N ASP A 76 8.04 -5.12 -14.10
CA ASP A 76 8.91 -4.79 -12.96
C ASP A 76 8.25 -5.06 -11.59
N THR A 77 6.91 -5.05 -11.55
CA THR A 77 6.12 -5.21 -10.32
C THR A 77 5.49 -6.59 -10.17
N GLU A 78 5.64 -7.48 -11.17
CA GLU A 78 4.99 -8.78 -11.22
C GLU A 78 5.34 -9.65 -10.02
N GLU A 79 6.62 -9.70 -9.64
CA GLU A 79 7.09 -10.53 -8.52
C GLU A 79 6.48 -10.09 -7.19
N ILE A 80 6.51 -8.78 -6.90
CA ILE A 80 5.90 -8.22 -5.68
C ILE A 80 4.38 -8.41 -5.70
N ARG A 81 3.75 -8.28 -6.88
CA ARG A 81 2.31 -8.48 -7.03
C ARG A 81 1.91 -9.91 -6.65
N LYS A 82 2.62 -10.93 -7.17
CA LYS A 82 2.39 -12.33 -6.82
C LYS A 82 2.56 -12.57 -5.32
N GLU A 83 3.56 -11.96 -4.70
CA GLU A 83 3.82 -12.13 -3.26
C GLU A 83 2.73 -11.51 -2.38
N ILE A 84 2.12 -10.41 -2.82
CA ILE A 84 0.97 -9.79 -2.13
C ILE A 84 -0.32 -10.59 -2.38
N GLU A 85 -0.56 -11.05 -3.61
CA GLU A 85 -1.78 -11.79 -3.97
C GLU A 85 -1.83 -13.18 -3.32
N ASN A 86 -0.68 -13.84 -3.13
CA ASN A 86 -0.60 -15.13 -2.43
C ASN A 86 -0.73 -15.00 -0.90
N ASN A 87 -0.70 -13.77 -0.36
CA ASN A 87 -0.84 -13.48 1.07
C ASN A 87 -1.85 -12.35 1.30
N PRO A 88 -3.13 -12.54 0.96
CA PRO A 88 -4.14 -11.51 1.10
C PRO A 88 -4.24 -11.09 2.57
N VAL A 89 -4.14 -9.79 2.82
CA VAL A 89 -4.40 -9.25 4.16
C VAL A 89 -5.88 -9.20 4.36
N VAL A 90 -6.41 -10.24 4.96
CA VAL A 90 -7.76 -10.22 5.49
C VAL A 90 -7.72 -9.44 6.81
N ARG A 91 -8.43 -8.31 6.87
CA ARG A 91 -8.77 -7.72 8.17
C ARG A 91 -9.93 -8.52 8.74
N ASN A 92 -9.77 -9.02 9.96
CA ASN A 92 -10.85 -9.76 10.60
C ASN A 92 -11.88 -8.78 11.19
N THR A 93 -12.99 -9.32 11.69
CA THR A 93 -14.08 -8.52 12.29
C THR A 93 -13.62 -7.73 13.53
N ASN A 94 -12.62 -8.24 14.27
CA ASN A 94 -12.08 -7.54 15.45
C ASN A 94 -11.30 -6.28 15.06
N ASP A 95 -10.60 -6.31 13.92
CA ASP A 95 -9.92 -5.12 13.38
C ASP A 95 -10.93 -4.02 13.03
N LEU A 96 -12.08 -4.40 12.45
CA LEU A 96 -13.16 -3.46 12.14
C LEU A 96 -13.73 -2.83 13.41
N ILE A 97 -14.07 -3.64 14.41
CA ILE A 97 -14.62 -3.17 15.69
C ILE A 97 -13.65 -2.18 16.35
N SER A 98 -12.37 -2.54 16.40
CA SER A 98 -11.33 -1.70 16.98
C SER A 98 -11.20 -0.36 16.23
N GLU A 99 -11.19 -0.39 14.89
CA GLU A 99 -11.14 0.83 14.09
C GLU A 99 -12.36 1.74 14.29
N ILE A 100 -13.56 1.18 14.49
CA ILE A 100 -14.79 1.93 14.77
C ILE A 100 -14.73 2.56 16.17
N LEU A 101 -14.32 1.81 17.19
CA LEU A 101 -14.21 2.30 18.57
C LEU A 101 -13.19 3.45 18.69
N GLU A 102 -12.09 3.38 17.95
CA GLU A 102 -11.07 4.44 17.90
C GLU A 102 -11.41 5.59 16.93
N CYS A 103 -12.53 5.51 16.20
CA CYS A 103 -12.89 6.47 15.17
C CYS A 103 -13.42 7.78 15.77
N ASN A 104 -12.53 8.77 15.87
CA ASN A 104 -12.84 10.08 16.44
C ASN A 104 -13.08 11.20 15.41
N THR A 105 -13.05 10.91 14.11
CA THR A 105 -13.24 11.92 13.06
C THR A 105 -14.04 11.37 11.89
N VAL A 106 -14.84 12.24 11.25
CA VAL A 106 -15.66 11.89 10.07
C VAL A 106 -14.80 11.32 8.94
N ARG A 107 -13.60 11.87 8.71
CA ARG A 107 -12.68 11.39 7.68
C ARG A 107 -12.16 9.97 7.94
N ARG A 108 -11.99 9.57 9.20
CA ARG A 108 -11.64 8.18 9.56
C ARG A 108 -12.83 7.26 9.30
N LEU A 109 -14.05 7.70 9.62
CA LEU A 109 -15.28 6.95 9.38
C LEU A 109 -15.48 6.66 7.88
N GLU A 110 -15.38 7.68 7.02
CA GLU A 110 -15.48 7.53 5.55
C GLU A 110 -14.47 6.53 4.98
N LYS A 111 -13.30 6.45 5.62
CA LYS A 111 -12.24 5.53 5.21
C LYS A 111 -12.54 4.10 5.63
N ILE A 112 -13.09 3.90 6.82
CA ILE A 112 -13.61 2.59 7.27
C ILE A 112 -14.72 2.14 6.31
N GLN A 113 -15.67 3.01 5.99
CA GLN A 113 -16.74 2.73 5.03
C GLN A 113 -16.21 2.33 3.65
N ARG A 114 -15.23 3.07 3.11
CA ARG A 114 -14.59 2.72 1.83
C ARG A 114 -13.93 1.34 1.83
N ARG A 115 -13.36 0.92 2.97
CA ARG A 115 -12.76 -0.42 3.12
C ARG A 115 -13.81 -1.52 3.19
N ILE A 116 -14.93 -1.27 3.88
CA ILE A 116 -16.08 -2.18 3.90
C ILE A 116 -16.61 -2.38 2.48
N LEU A 117 -16.83 -1.30 1.72
CA LEU A 117 -17.30 -1.34 0.33
C LEU A 117 -16.36 -2.10 -0.62
N ARG A 118 -15.08 -2.22 -0.26
CA ARG A 118 -14.06 -2.93 -1.05
C ARG A 118 -13.85 -4.38 -0.60
N ASN A 119 -14.69 -4.89 0.31
CA ASN A 119 -14.57 -6.22 0.91
C ASN A 119 -13.19 -6.45 1.54
N GLU A 120 -12.60 -5.41 2.15
CA GLU A 120 -11.31 -5.52 2.84
C GLU A 120 -11.42 -6.12 4.26
N TYR A 121 -12.63 -6.47 4.70
CA TYR A 121 -12.91 -7.14 5.98
C TYR A 121 -13.61 -8.49 5.74
N GLU A 122 -13.17 -9.52 6.46
CA GLU A 122 -13.96 -10.75 6.62
C GLU A 122 -15.01 -10.53 7.70
N LEU A 123 -16.24 -10.31 7.24
CA LEU A 123 -17.44 -10.30 8.06
C LEU A 123 -17.95 -11.74 8.13
N LYS A 124 -17.87 -12.36 9.31
CA LYS A 124 -18.45 -13.68 9.57
C LYS A 124 -19.97 -13.60 9.64
#